data_AF-A0A4Q2UQU1-F1
#
_entry.id   AF-A0A4Q2UQU1-F1
#
_cell.length_a   1.000
_cell.length_b   1.000
_cell.length_c   1.000
_cell.angle_alpha   90.00
_cell.angle_beta   90.00
_cell.angle_gamma   90.00
#
_symmetry.space_group_name_H-M   'P 1'
#
loop_
_entity.id
_entity.type
_entity.pdbx_description
1 polymer ?
#
loop_
_entity_poly.entity_id
_entity_poly.type
_entity_poly.pdbx_seq_one_letter_code
_entity_poly.pdbx_strand_id
1 'polypeptide(L)'
;MKRLSWLLLYCLIHLTALGQSRNWSLLPSGQLIPEDLRSRVYFGRSLPLAPVNRSRAFNKQAIDRHRILFAEYLTKQSENFIAPGYRISISNKDKKLFTFSLTDTTSFCTYTGDGNVIGDTCFIQWSRFQANEFGHTTFRRYVGFDYSYFESANFNYSTFAEPASFQGVTFGEDTNFDGVAFLGKADFSGALFERISHLSDIYFNDEAKFSSTIFPQFTTFNSSTFAINPVFTNAQLPNELSFNDVQFTYKSPLEINAKVDFTHTQIDSLRKRTGDPSAKCIISLRNTDVSRFILPYDYFKIAFDELLPLNDSVLVALLDSNKPKPVYTYEEKSSLYEALIKNCQEAGMTKSVQGWDIEYRKMQNEYKFGWLSLFINYFNEWWWNFGYDRWRILVIWLPFFFLSFLTYNYWHIERLRSKMYQDSELGIHFKDQAGNSPRPVFKNWRKRFSFVFFYTAVIYFGFKIRHESVNYNYTRGLLYLYLMYAIGTIHMAFAFSYILSAY
;
A
#
# COMPACT_ATOMS: atom_id res chain seq x y z
N MET A 1 28.12 31.73 34.43
CA MET A 1 28.38 30.52 33.60
C MET A 1 28.19 29.17 34.31
N LYS A 2 28.20 29.03 35.65
CA LYS A 2 27.97 27.72 36.30
C LYS A 2 26.50 27.37 36.64
N ARG A 3 25.55 28.32 36.56
CA ARG A 3 24.11 28.07 36.84
C ARG A 3 23.27 27.66 35.61
N LEU A 4 23.69 27.97 34.38
CA LEU A 4 22.99 27.51 33.17
C LEU A 4 23.26 26.04 32.81
N SER A 5 24.41 25.49 33.25
CA SER A 5 24.78 24.10 32.97
C SER A 5 23.94 23.09 33.76
N TRP A 6 23.36 23.48 34.90
CA TRP A 6 22.51 22.62 35.72
C TRP A 6 21.07 22.57 35.20
N LEU A 7 20.55 23.65 34.63
CA LEU A 7 19.21 23.69 34.02
C LEU A 7 19.16 22.85 32.73
N LEU A 8 20.22 22.87 31.92
CA LEU A 8 20.30 22.04 30.71
C LEU A 8 20.44 20.55 31.03
N LEU A 9 21.14 20.18 32.11
CA LEU A 9 21.26 18.79 32.56
C LEU A 9 19.95 18.28 33.19
N TYR A 10 19.22 19.15 33.90
CA TYR A 10 17.92 18.80 34.50
C TYR A 10 16.82 18.62 33.44
N CYS A 11 16.82 19.42 32.37
CA CYS A 11 15.90 19.24 31.23
C CYS A 11 16.20 17.97 30.42
N LEU A 12 17.47 17.58 30.25
CA LEU A 12 17.85 16.36 29.52
C LEU A 12 17.50 15.06 30.28
N ILE A 13 17.55 15.08 31.61
CA ILE A 13 17.15 13.94 32.45
C ILE A 13 15.60 13.80 32.52
N HIS A 14 14.85 14.91 32.46
CA HIS A 14 13.39 14.83 32.42
C HIS A 14 12.80 14.48 31.04
N LEU A 15 13.47 14.83 29.93
CA LEU A 15 13.04 14.45 28.57
C LEU A 15 13.30 12.98 28.24
N THR A 16 14.21 12.31 28.94
CA THR A 16 14.45 10.86 28.78
C THR A 16 13.54 10.00 29.67
N ALA A 17 12.86 10.59 30.65
CA ALA A 17 11.90 9.91 31.54
C ALA A 17 10.44 9.96 31.05
N LEU A 18 10.11 10.77 30.04
CA LEU A 18 8.75 10.95 29.49
C LEU A 18 8.44 10.07 28.26
N GLY A 19 9.36 9.20 27.85
CA GLY A 19 9.20 8.31 26.68
C GLY A 19 8.85 6.85 26.99
N GLN A 20 8.61 6.49 28.26
CA GLN A 20 8.18 5.15 28.65
C GLN A 20 6.96 5.20 29.58
N SER A 21 5.80 5.56 29.03
CA SER A 21 4.52 5.21 29.68
C SER A 21 4.23 3.74 29.41
N ARG A 22 4.66 2.92 30.37
CA ARG A 22 4.06 1.62 30.66
C ARG A 22 2.60 1.84 31.00
N ASN A 23 1.67 1.25 30.24
CA ASN A 23 0.34 0.94 30.75
C ASN A 23 0.19 -0.58 30.77
N TRP A 24 0.48 -1.14 31.94
CA TRP A 24 -0.11 -2.38 32.41
C TRP A 24 -1.42 -1.98 33.09
N SER A 25 -2.56 -2.47 32.60
CA SER A 25 -3.79 -2.52 33.40
C SER A 25 -4.05 -3.97 33.76
N LEU A 26 -3.91 -4.22 35.05
CA LEU A 26 -4.28 -5.43 35.76
C LEU A 26 -5.77 -5.72 35.58
N LEU A 27 -6.07 -6.99 35.28
CA LEU A 27 -7.39 -7.59 35.40
C LEU A 27 -7.87 -7.54 36.87
N PRO A 28 -9.11 -7.15 37.15
CA PRO A 28 -9.84 -7.59 38.33
C PRO A 28 -10.59 -8.88 38.01
N SER A 29 -10.34 -9.85 38.88
CA SER A 29 -11.03 -11.12 39.01
C SER A 29 -12.46 -10.95 39.55
N GLY A 30 -13.40 -11.73 38.97
CA GLY A 30 -14.58 -12.27 39.65
C GLY A 30 -15.87 -11.46 39.63
N GLN A 31 -16.85 -11.86 38.79
CA GLN A 31 -18.07 -12.58 39.22
C GLN A 31 -19.11 -12.71 38.09
N LEU A 32 -19.49 -13.97 37.83
CA LEU A 32 -20.82 -14.51 37.51
C LEU A 32 -21.63 -13.92 36.33
N ILE A 33 -21.69 -14.71 35.25
CA ILE A 33 -22.70 -14.66 34.18
C ILE A 33 -23.69 -15.82 34.42
N PRO A 34 -25.02 -15.60 34.36
CA PRO A 34 -26.00 -16.68 34.36
C PRO A 34 -26.06 -17.38 32.99
N GLU A 35 -26.30 -18.69 33.05
CA GLU A 35 -26.63 -19.59 31.96
C GLU A 35 -27.67 -19.02 30.99
N ASP A 36 -27.37 -18.99 29.68
CA ASP A 36 -28.10 -19.77 28.67
C ASP A 36 -27.51 -19.55 27.26
N LEU A 37 -27.28 -20.65 26.55
CA LEU A 37 -27.14 -20.86 25.10
C LEU A 37 -26.10 -21.95 24.80
N ARG A 38 -26.65 -23.16 24.71
CA ARG A 38 -25.98 -24.37 24.22
C ARG A 38 -25.63 -24.23 22.74
N SER A 39 -24.35 -24.34 22.40
CA SER A 39 -23.85 -25.33 21.42
C SER A 39 -22.32 -25.38 21.47
N ARG A 40 -21.80 -26.57 21.78
CA ARG A 40 -20.41 -26.84 22.15
C ARG A 40 -19.54 -27.05 20.91
N VAL A 41 -18.47 -26.27 20.79
CA VAL A 41 -17.25 -26.61 20.02
C VAL A 41 -16.16 -26.93 21.05
N TYR A 42 -15.69 -28.17 21.09
CA TYR A 42 -14.60 -28.59 21.98
C TYR A 42 -13.25 -28.61 21.25
N PHE A 43 -12.29 -27.82 21.72
CA PHE A 43 -10.86 -28.03 21.46
C PHE A 43 -10.21 -28.62 22.73
N GLY A 44 -9.66 -29.83 22.62
CA GLY A 44 -9.04 -30.57 23.73
C GLY A 44 -7.62 -30.09 24.07
N ARG A 45 -7.38 -29.87 25.36
CA ARG A 45 -6.04 -29.67 25.99
C ARG A 45 -5.38 -31.01 26.33
N SER A 46 -4.05 -31.00 26.31
CA SER A 46 -3.07 -32.07 26.57
C SER A 46 -2.77 -32.31 28.06
N LEU A 47 -2.22 -33.51 28.39
CA LEU A 47 -1.22 -33.88 29.44
C LEU A 47 -1.29 -35.42 29.76
N PRO A 48 -0.32 -36.08 30.42
CA PRO A 48 1.15 -36.11 30.31
C PRO A 48 1.76 -37.54 30.19
N LEU A 49 3.09 -37.62 30.02
CA LEU A 49 3.95 -38.80 29.78
C LEU A 49 4.25 -39.70 31.01
N ALA A 50 4.56 -40.98 30.75
CA ALA A 50 5.38 -41.87 31.60
C ALA A 50 6.11 -42.94 30.73
N PRO A 51 7.24 -43.54 31.16
CA PRO A 51 8.40 -43.83 30.29
C PRO A 51 8.82 -45.32 30.15
N VAL A 52 9.76 -45.59 29.22
CA VAL A 52 11.00 -46.43 29.36
C VAL A 52 11.34 -47.35 28.13
N ASN A 53 12.46 -46.95 27.48
CA ASN A 53 13.62 -47.66 26.89
C ASN A 53 13.59 -48.67 25.69
N ARG A 54 14.35 -48.21 24.65
CA ARG A 54 15.39 -48.85 23.78
C ARG A 54 14.92 -49.95 22.80
N SER A 55 15.23 -49.92 21.49
CA SER A 55 16.46 -49.48 20.80
C SER A 55 16.28 -49.35 19.25
N ARG A 56 17.13 -48.51 18.61
CA ARG A 56 17.53 -48.44 17.17
C ARG A 56 16.40 -48.17 16.14
N ALA A 57 16.48 -47.21 15.22
CA ALA A 57 17.60 -46.59 14.53
C ALA A 57 17.24 -45.15 14.11
N PHE A 58 18.26 -44.32 13.97
CA PHE A 58 18.19 -42.95 13.48
C PHE A 58 17.53 -42.87 12.10
N ASN A 59 16.53 -41.99 11.94
CA ASN A 59 16.35 -41.29 10.68
C ASN A 59 15.89 -39.85 10.92
N LYS A 60 16.50 -38.96 10.16
CA LYS A 60 16.64 -37.52 10.42
C LYS A 60 15.45 -36.77 9.80
N GLN A 61 14.27 -36.80 10.43
CA GLN A 61 13.09 -36.01 10.01
C GLN A 61 12.11 -35.85 11.19
N ALA A 62 12.36 -34.87 12.05
CA ALA A 62 11.43 -34.49 13.12
C ALA A 62 11.71 -33.07 13.62
N ILE A 63 11.57 -32.08 12.74
CA ILE A 63 11.32 -30.69 13.12
C ILE A 63 10.20 -30.23 12.16
N ASP A 64 9.20 -29.55 12.71
CA ASP A 64 7.98 -29.03 12.06
C ASP A 64 6.74 -29.94 12.04
N ARG A 65 6.25 -30.32 13.23
CA ARG A 65 4.81 -30.54 13.44
C ARG A 65 4.19 -29.25 13.96
N HIS A 66 3.81 -28.35 13.06
CA HIS A 66 2.66 -27.43 13.17
C HIS A 66 2.53 -26.61 11.89
N ARG A 67 2.04 -27.24 10.81
CA ARG A 67 1.40 -26.63 9.64
C ARG A 67 0.84 -27.76 8.79
N ILE A 68 -0.41 -28.13 9.03
CA ILE A 68 -1.14 -29.02 8.13
C ILE A 68 -1.80 -28.10 7.08
N LEU A 69 -1.39 -28.24 5.83
CA LEU A 69 -2.03 -27.62 4.67
C LEU A 69 -3.43 -28.25 4.49
N PHE A 70 -4.44 -27.41 4.28
CA PHE A 70 -5.85 -27.83 4.12
C PHE A 70 -6.05 -28.86 2.98
N ALA A 71 -5.10 -28.96 2.05
CA ALA A 71 -5.06 -29.95 0.97
C ALA A 71 -4.79 -31.40 1.46
N GLU A 72 -4.08 -31.60 2.58
CA GLU A 72 -3.87 -32.95 3.17
C GLU A 72 -5.07 -33.44 3.99
N TYR A 73 -5.98 -32.54 4.39
CA TYR A 73 -7.22 -32.92 5.07
C TYR A 73 -8.23 -33.55 4.10
N LEU A 74 -8.30 -33.05 2.87
CA LEU A 74 -9.22 -33.54 1.85
C LEU A 74 -8.81 -34.92 1.29
N THR A 75 -7.52 -35.21 1.22
CA THR A 75 -7.00 -36.51 0.72
C THR A 75 -7.20 -37.67 1.69
N LYS A 76 -7.49 -37.41 2.98
CA LYS A 76 -7.63 -38.47 4.00
C LYS A 76 -9.07 -38.89 4.32
N GLN A 77 -10.08 -38.16 3.86
CA GLN A 77 -11.49 -38.52 4.09
C GLN A 77 -12.23 -39.09 2.87
N SER A 78 -11.64 -39.06 1.68
CA SER A 78 -12.26 -39.64 0.47
C SER A 78 -12.29 -41.17 0.46
N GLU A 79 -11.59 -41.87 1.37
CA GLU A 79 -11.50 -43.33 1.34
C GLU A 79 -12.59 -44.07 2.15
N ASN A 80 -13.43 -43.43 2.97
CA ASN A 80 -14.34 -44.16 3.88
C ASN A 80 -15.72 -43.53 4.12
N PHE A 81 -16.45 -43.14 3.07
CA PHE A 81 -17.89 -42.87 3.19
C PHE A 81 -18.70 -43.58 2.10
N ILE A 82 -18.99 -44.86 2.33
CA ILE A 82 -20.06 -45.57 1.61
C ILE A 82 -21.34 -45.42 2.44
N ALA A 83 -22.23 -44.51 2.05
CA ALA A 83 -23.61 -44.48 2.53
C ALA A 83 -24.50 -45.19 1.48
N PRO A 84 -25.44 -46.07 1.89
CA PRO A 84 -26.19 -46.88 0.94
C PRO A 84 -27.42 -46.14 0.41
N GLY A 85 -27.59 -46.18 -0.92
CA GLY A 85 -28.89 -46.41 -1.55
C GLY A 85 -29.80 -45.21 -1.79
N TYR A 86 -29.46 -44.36 -2.77
CA TYR A 86 -30.45 -43.74 -3.65
C TYR A 86 -29.95 -43.80 -5.09
N ARG A 87 -30.59 -44.63 -5.93
CA ARG A 87 -30.33 -44.68 -7.37
C ARG A 87 -31.17 -43.60 -8.05
N ILE A 88 -30.57 -42.49 -8.43
CA ILE A 88 -31.16 -41.58 -9.42
C ILE A 88 -30.75 -42.09 -10.80
N SER A 89 -31.73 -42.57 -11.56
CA SER A 89 -31.56 -43.05 -12.93
C SER A 89 -31.47 -41.86 -13.88
N ILE A 90 -30.27 -41.51 -14.33
CA ILE A 90 -30.07 -40.59 -15.45
C ILE A 90 -30.21 -41.39 -16.75
N SER A 91 -31.00 -40.90 -17.71
CA SER A 91 -31.30 -41.63 -18.93
C SER A 91 -30.08 -41.67 -19.86
N ASN A 92 -29.90 -42.77 -20.61
CA ASN A 92 -28.77 -42.92 -21.53
C ASN A 92 -28.76 -41.90 -22.70
N LYS A 93 -29.79 -41.06 -22.87
CA LYS A 93 -29.78 -39.95 -23.85
C LYS A 93 -28.93 -38.76 -23.40
N ASP A 94 -28.61 -38.66 -22.11
CA ASP A 94 -27.94 -37.49 -21.50
C ASP A 94 -26.40 -37.57 -21.55
N LYS A 95 -25.84 -38.65 -22.10
CA LYS A 95 -24.37 -38.83 -22.25
C LYS A 95 -23.74 -38.05 -23.40
N LYS A 96 -24.51 -37.29 -24.19
CA LYS A 96 -24.04 -36.72 -25.46
C LYS A 96 -23.94 -35.21 -25.57
N LEU A 97 -24.15 -34.43 -24.50
CA LEU A 97 -24.02 -32.96 -24.60
C LEU A 97 -23.16 -32.25 -23.56
N PHE A 98 -22.77 -32.87 -22.45
CA PHE A 98 -21.64 -32.40 -21.63
C PHE A 98 -21.06 -33.62 -20.91
N THR A 99 -19.80 -33.97 -21.16
CA THR A 99 -19.15 -35.09 -20.49
C THR A 99 -18.71 -34.64 -19.08
N PHE A 100 -19.65 -34.48 -18.16
CA PHE A 100 -19.32 -34.26 -16.76
C PHE A 100 -18.80 -35.58 -16.16
N SER A 101 -17.49 -35.70 -15.95
CA SER A 101 -16.93 -36.73 -15.08
C SER A 101 -17.15 -36.31 -13.62
N LEU A 102 -18.40 -36.40 -13.15
CA LEU A 102 -18.76 -36.22 -11.74
C LEU A 102 -18.13 -37.38 -10.96
N THR A 103 -17.02 -37.12 -10.28
CA THR A 103 -16.29 -38.14 -9.52
C THR A 103 -16.73 -38.24 -8.06
N ASP A 104 -17.53 -37.29 -7.54
CA ASP A 104 -18.19 -37.35 -6.23
C ASP A 104 -19.47 -36.48 -6.27
N THR A 105 -20.63 -36.97 -5.82
CA THR A 105 -21.93 -36.31 -6.06
C THR A 105 -22.76 -36.04 -4.80
N THR A 106 -22.94 -34.75 -4.47
CA THR A 106 -24.16 -34.21 -3.84
C THR A 106 -24.78 -33.13 -4.74
N SER A 107 -24.65 -33.25 -6.06
CA SER A 107 -25.14 -32.27 -7.02
C SER A 107 -26.60 -32.53 -7.41
N PHE A 108 -27.49 -31.55 -7.24
CA PHE A 108 -28.89 -31.63 -7.69
C PHE A 108 -29.16 -30.56 -8.76
N CYS A 109 -29.31 -31.01 -10.02
CA CYS A 109 -29.65 -30.18 -11.17
C CYS A 109 -30.60 -30.97 -12.08
N THR A 110 -31.81 -30.46 -12.33
CA THR A 110 -32.67 -30.97 -13.41
C THR A 110 -32.51 -30.09 -14.64
N TYR A 111 -32.09 -30.68 -15.76
CA TYR A 111 -32.05 -29.98 -17.04
C TYR A 111 -33.46 -30.00 -17.64
N THR A 112 -34.04 -28.82 -17.88
CA THR A 112 -35.39 -28.69 -18.47
C THR A 112 -35.39 -27.63 -19.59
N GLY A 113 -34.83 -27.95 -20.76
CA GLY A 113 -35.03 -27.12 -21.95
C GLY A 113 -34.18 -27.53 -23.14
N ASP A 114 -34.64 -27.21 -24.35
CA ASP A 114 -33.80 -27.24 -25.55
C ASP A 114 -32.93 -25.96 -25.58
N GLY A 115 -31.61 -26.11 -25.76
CA GLY A 115 -30.63 -25.01 -25.87
C GLY A 115 -29.69 -24.86 -24.66
N ASN A 116 -28.80 -23.85 -24.71
CA ASN A 116 -27.85 -23.49 -23.64
C ASN A 116 -28.55 -22.80 -22.44
N VAL A 117 -29.67 -23.35 -21.96
CA VAL A 117 -30.47 -22.77 -20.87
C VAL A 117 -30.67 -23.80 -19.77
N ILE A 118 -30.30 -23.44 -18.54
CA ILE A 118 -30.52 -24.22 -17.33
C ILE A 118 -31.68 -23.55 -16.58
N GLY A 119 -32.83 -24.22 -16.58
CA GLY A 119 -34.10 -23.68 -16.09
C GLY A 119 -34.33 -23.83 -14.59
N ASP A 120 -33.73 -24.83 -13.96
CA ASP A 120 -33.95 -25.17 -12.56
C ASP A 120 -32.85 -24.64 -11.64
N THR A 121 -33.14 -24.67 -10.34
CA THR A 121 -32.18 -24.37 -9.29
C THR A 121 -31.11 -25.47 -9.24
N CYS A 122 -29.84 -25.08 -9.27
CA CYS A 122 -28.70 -25.98 -9.31
C CYS A 122 -27.86 -25.85 -8.04
N PHE A 123 -27.67 -26.96 -7.33
CA PHE A 123 -26.70 -27.04 -6.23
C PHE A 123 -25.60 -27.99 -6.66
N ILE A 124 -24.44 -27.45 -6.99
CA ILE A 124 -23.27 -28.19 -7.47
C ILE A 124 -22.13 -27.90 -6.51
N GLN A 125 -21.97 -28.73 -5.49
CA GLN A 125 -20.95 -28.51 -4.46
C GLN A 125 -19.90 -29.61 -4.50
N TRP A 126 -18.67 -29.28 -4.11
CA TRP A 126 -17.53 -30.22 -4.05
C TRP A 126 -17.30 -31.01 -5.34
N SER A 127 -17.66 -30.44 -6.49
CA SER A 127 -17.60 -31.13 -7.77
C SER A 127 -16.28 -30.82 -8.48
N ARG A 128 -15.73 -31.78 -9.22
CA ARG A 128 -14.55 -31.57 -10.06
C ARG A 128 -14.94 -31.51 -11.53
N PHE A 129 -14.40 -30.53 -12.22
CA PHE A 129 -14.62 -30.30 -13.63
C PHE A 129 -13.30 -30.21 -14.39
N GLN A 130 -13.10 -31.11 -15.37
CA GLN A 130 -11.85 -31.19 -16.15
C GLN A 130 -11.84 -30.24 -17.35
N ALA A 131 -12.99 -30.03 -17.99
CA ALA A 131 -13.18 -29.02 -19.02
C ALA A 131 -14.64 -28.61 -18.99
N ASN A 132 -14.89 -27.33 -18.71
CA ASN A 132 -16.24 -26.80 -18.64
C ASN A 132 -16.44 -25.66 -19.61
N GLU A 133 -17.47 -25.83 -20.44
CA GLU A 133 -17.96 -24.82 -21.36
C GLU A 133 -19.39 -24.45 -20.95
N PHE A 134 -19.50 -23.54 -19.98
CA PHE A 134 -20.76 -22.84 -19.68
C PHE A 134 -20.88 -21.53 -20.47
N GLY A 135 -20.06 -21.38 -21.52
CA GLY A 135 -20.14 -20.27 -22.45
C GLY A 135 -21.53 -20.16 -23.08
N HIS A 136 -22.02 -18.93 -23.23
CA HIS A 136 -23.35 -18.63 -23.76
C HIS A 136 -24.50 -19.35 -23.03
N THR A 137 -24.31 -19.75 -21.78
CA THR A 137 -25.34 -20.46 -20.99
C THR A 137 -26.19 -19.48 -20.19
N THR A 138 -27.50 -19.69 -20.16
CA THR A 138 -28.42 -18.92 -19.32
C THR A 138 -28.91 -19.77 -18.14
N PHE A 139 -28.53 -19.39 -16.93
CA PHE A 139 -29.05 -19.93 -15.68
C PHE A 139 -30.25 -19.08 -15.24
N ARG A 140 -31.47 -19.63 -15.34
CA ARG A 140 -32.71 -18.90 -15.01
C ARG A 140 -32.98 -18.81 -13.52
N ARG A 141 -32.45 -19.76 -12.75
CA ARG A 141 -32.61 -19.86 -11.30
C ARG A 141 -31.26 -19.89 -10.61
N TYR A 142 -31.28 -19.86 -9.28
CA TYR A 142 -30.09 -19.98 -8.45
C TYR A 142 -29.18 -21.13 -8.90
N VAL A 143 -27.88 -20.86 -8.98
CA VAL A 143 -26.84 -21.86 -9.21
C VAL A 143 -25.69 -21.66 -8.22
N GLY A 144 -25.36 -22.71 -7.49
CA GLY A 144 -24.20 -22.74 -6.59
C GLY A 144 -23.17 -23.73 -7.08
N PHE A 145 -21.92 -23.30 -7.19
CA PHE A 145 -20.74 -24.10 -7.53
C PHE A 145 -19.84 -24.36 -6.32
N ASP A 146 -20.33 -24.15 -5.10
CA ASP A 146 -19.51 -23.98 -3.90
C ASP A 146 -18.49 -25.10 -3.66
N TYR A 147 -17.27 -24.71 -3.30
CA TYR A 147 -16.15 -25.61 -3.01
C TYR A 147 -15.81 -26.59 -4.15
N SER A 148 -16.27 -26.30 -5.38
CA SER A 148 -15.94 -27.07 -6.56
C SER A 148 -14.58 -26.69 -7.12
N TYR A 149 -13.99 -27.59 -7.90
CA TYR A 149 -12.74 -27.38 -8.62
C TYR A 149 -13.01 -27.37 -10.12
N PHE A 150 -12.62 -26.29 -10.79
CA PHE A 150 -12.59 -26.17 -12.24
C PHE A 150 -11.13 -26.20 -12.70
N GLU A 151 -10.79 -27.17 -13.53
CA GLU A 151 -9.49 -27.20 -14.19
C GLU A 151 -9.42 -26.03 -15.18
N SER A 152 -10.32 -25.96 -16.16
CA SER A 152 -10.54 -24.76 -16.98
C SER A 152 -12.01 -24.34 -16.92
N ALA A 153 -12.27 -23.06 -16.68
CA ALA A 153 -13.62 -22.50 -16.55
C ALA A 153 -13.89 -21.45 -17.63
N ASN A 154 -14.79 -21.77 -18.55
CA ASN A 154 -15.31 -20.82 -19.52
C ASN A 154 -16.81 -20.56 -19.27
N PHE A 155 -17.12 -19.34 -18.84
CA PHE A 155 -18.46 -18.81 -18.62
C PHE A 155 -18.77 -17.64 -19.57
N ASN A 156 -17.97 -17.41 -20.61
CA ASN A 156 -18.09 -16.22 -21.45
C ASN A 156 -19.52 -16.02 -21.99
N TYR A 157 -19.99 -14.77 -21.96
CA TYR A 157 -21.35 -14.42 -22.41
C TYR A 157 -22.49 -15.24 -21.76
N SER A 158 -22.26 -15.82 -20.58
CA SER A 158 -23.31 -16.48 -19.80
C SER A 158 -24.16 -15.46 -19.04
N THR A 159 -25.37 -15.86 -18.67
CA THR A 159 -26.30 -15.03 -17.91
C THR A 159 -26.80 -15.77 -16.68
N PHE A 160 -26.67 -15.16 -15.51
CA PHE A 160 -27.19 -15.63 -14.24
C PHE A 160 -28.36 -14.74 -13.82
N ALA A 161 -29.59 -15.21 -14.04
CA ALA A 161 -30.81 -14.42 -13.81
C ALA A 161 -31.14 -14.25 -12.32
N GLU A 162 -30.77 -15.23 -11.51
CA GLU A 162 -30.91 -15.27 -10.05
C GLU A 162 -29.53 -15.33 -9.39
N PRO A 163 -29.43 -15.26 -8.04
CA PRO A 163 -28.14 -15.29 -7.36
C PRO A 163 -27.28 -16.51 -7.75
N ALA A 164 -25.99 -16.28 -7.97
CA ALA A 164 -25.00 -17.29 -8.31
C ALA A 164 -23.90 -17.34 -7.25
N SER A 165 -23.56 -18.54 -6.79
CA SER A 165 -22.52 -18.75 -5.78
C SER A 165 -21.34 -19.53 -6.35
N PHE A 166 -20.15 -19.00 -6.13
CA PHE A 166 -18.83 -19.57 -6.41
C PHE A 166 -17.99 -19.59 -5.13
N GLN A 167 -18.65 -19.74 -3.98
CA GLN A 167 -17.99 -19.66 -2.68
C GLN A 167 -16.94 -20.77 -2.56
N GLY A 168 -15.69 -20.40 -2.25
CA GLY A 168 -14.60 -21.37 -2.06
C GLY A 168 -14.23 -22.18 -3.31
N VAL A 169 -14.68 -21.77 -4.50
CA VAL A 169 -14.34 -22.45 -5.76
C VAL A 169 -12.87 -22.28 -6.07
N THR A 170 -12.22 -23.33 -6.54
CA THR A 170 -10.86 -23.27 -7.09
C THR A 170 -10.91 -23.32 -8.61
N PHE A 171 -10.29 -22.35 -9.26
CA PHE A 171 -10.03 -22.33 -10.68
C PHE A 171 -8.53 -22.57 -10.93
N GLY A 172 -8.20 -23.77 -11.43
CA GLY A 172 -6.81 -24.24 -11.57
C GLY A 172 -6.06 -23.67 -12.77
N GLU A 173 -6.77 -23.39 -13.87
CA GLU A 173 -6.21 -22.77 -15.07
C GLU A 173 -6.83 -21.38 -15.33
N ASP A 174 -6.54 -20.82 -16.52
CA ASP A 174 -7.09 -19.52 -16.92
C ASP A 174 -8.62 -19.55 -16.94
N THR A 175 -9.25 -18.54 -16.35
CA THR A 175 -10.71 -18.41 -16.28
C THR A 175 -11.22 -17.31 -17.20
N ASN A 176 -12.30 -17.60 -17.92
CA ASN A 176 -12.96 -16.63 -18.78
C ASN A 176 -14.40 -16.39 -18.32
N PHE A 177 -14.67 -15.20 -17.80
CA PHE A 177 -16.00 -14.66 -17.51
C PHE A 177 -16.31 -13.43 -18.38
N ASP A 178 -15.65 -13.29 -19.53
CA ASP A 178 -15.83 -12.11 -20.36
C ASP A 178 -17.28 -12.03 -20.86
N GLY A 179 -17.88 -10.84 -20.75
CA GLY A 179 -19.26 -10.59 -21.20
C GLY A 179 -20.35 -11.25 -20.34
N VAL A 180 -20.03 -11.74 -19.14
CA VAL A 180 -21.02 -12.37 -18.24
C VAL A 180 -22.00 -11.35 -17.69
N ALA A 181 -23.27 -11.72 -17.57
CA ALA A 181 -24.29 -10.91 -16.90
C ALA A 181 -24.77 -11.58 -15.61
N PHE A 182 -24.45 -11.00 -14.46
CA PHE A 182 -25.00 -11.35 -13.15
C PHE A 182 -26.17 -10.42 -12.83
N LEU A 183 -27.41 -10.90 -13.02
CA LEU A 183 -28.61 -10.13 -12.74
C LEU A 183 -29.02 -10.17 -11.27
N GLY A 184 -28.68 -11.26 -10.58
CA GLY A 184 -28.72 -11.40 -9.13
C GLY A 184 -27.33 -11.28 -8.49
N LYS A 185 -27.25 -11.51 -7.18
CA LYS A 185 -25.99 -11.45 -6.43
C LYS A 185 -24.99 -12.48 -6.93
N ALA A 186 -23.72 -12.08 -7.02
CA ALA A 186 -22.61 -12.96 -7.40
C ALA A 186 -21.63 -13.08 -6.23
N ASP A 187 -21.50 -14.29 -5.67
CA ASP A 187 -20.65 -14.54 -4.51
C ASP A 187 -19.41 -15.36 -4.87
N PHE A 188 -18.25 -14.72 -4.95
CA PHE A 188 -16.94 -15.34 -5.15
C PHE A 188 -16.13 -15.44 -3.85
N SER A 189 -16.80 -15.36 -2.69
CA SER A 189 -16.10 -15.30 -1.41
C SER A 189 -15.24 -16.55 -1.17
N GLY A 190 -13.97 -16.35 -0.84
CA GLY A 190 -13.01 -17.43 -0.63
C GLY A 190 -12.60 -18.20 -1.90
N ALA A 191 -13.04 -17.77 -3.09
CA ALA A 191 -12.60 -18.39 -4.33
C ALA A 191 -11.09 -18.23 -4.54
N LEU A 192 -10.46 -19.20 -5.20
CA LEU A 192 -9.05 -19.23 -5.52
C LEU A 192 -8.88 -19.28 -7.05
N PHE A 193 -8.21 -18.27 -7.61
CA PHE A 193 -7.79 -18.24 -9.00
C PHE A 193 -6.29 -18.51 -9.05
N GLU A 194 -5.88 -19.64 -9.63
CA GLU A 194 -4.47 -20.05 -9.66
C GLU A 194 -3.69 -19.41 -10.83
N ARG A 195 -4.37 -19.16 -11.95
CA ARG A 195 -3.82 -18.50 -13.15
C ARG A 195 -4.68 -17.32 -13.60
N ILE A 196 -4.58 -16.86 -14.85
CA ILE A 196 -5.12 -15.57 -15.28
C ILE A 196 -6.65 -15.54 -15.17
N SER A 197 -7.20 -14.46 -14.61
CA SER A 197 -8.64 -14.27 -14.50
C SER A 197 -9.12 -13.14 -15.42
N HIS A 198 -9.74 -13.52 -16.54
CA HIS A 198 -10.42 -12.61 -17.47
C HIS A 198 -11.85 -12.38 -16.98
N LEU A 199 -12.09 -11.20 -16.39
CA LEU A 199 -13.39 -10.76 -15.88
C LEU A 199 -13.81 -9.45 -16.59
N SER A 200 -13.65 -9.37 -17.91
CA SER A 200 -13.91 -8.14 -18.68
C SER A 200 -15.36 -8.08 -19.18
N ASP A 201 -15.87 -6.89 -19.49
CA ASP A 201 -17.22 -6.68 -20.02
C ASP A 201 -18.33 -7.31 -19.16
N ILE A 202 -18.09 -7.48 -17.85
CA ILE A 202 -19.08 -8.10 -16.94
C ILE A 202 -20.12 -7.08 -16.53
N TYR A 203 -21.38 -7.48 -16.54
CA TYR A 203 -22.48 -6.72 -15.97
C TYR A 203 -22.89 -7.29 -14.61
N PHE A 204 -22.60 -6.57 -13.53
CA PHE A 204 -23.09 -6.87 -12.18
C PHE A 204 -24.27 -5.96 -11.85
N ASN A 205 -25.49 -6.50 -11.95
CA ASN A 205 -26.72 -5.78 -11.62
C ASN A 205 -26.97 -5.70 -10.11
N ASP A 206 -26.45 -6.63 -9.32
CA ASP A 206 -26.58 -6.68 -7.87
C ASP A 206 -25.18 -6.85 -7.24
N GLU A 207 -25.14 -7.05 -5.93
CA GLU A 207 -23.93 -7.17 -5.12
C GLU A 207 -22.96 -8.24 -5.67
N ALA A 208 -21.72 -7.83 -5.93
CA ALA A 208 -20.59 -8.69 -6.31
C ALA A 208 -19.62 -8.81 -5.12
N LYS A 209 -19.46 -10.02 -4.57
CA LYS A 209 -18.60 -10.28 -3.41
C LYS A 209 -17.34 -11.01 -3.82
N PHE A 210 -16.20 -10.42 -3.52
CA PHE A 210 -14.87 -11.01 -3.67
C PHE A 210 -14.17 -11.12 -2.30
N SER A 211 -14.94 -11.36 -1.24
CA SER A 211 -14.40 -11.36 0.12
C SER A 211 -13.51 -12.58 0.35
N SER A 212 -12.30 -12.38 0.87
CA SER A 212 -11.30 -13.45 1.05
C SER A 212 -10.93 -14.20 -0.24
N THR A 213 -11.27 -13.67 -1.41
CA THR A 213 -10.87 -14.23 -2.71
C THR A 213 -9.37 -14.12 -2.88
N ILE A 214 -8.75 -15.15 -3.45
CA ILE A 214 -7.33 -15.17 -3.78
C ILE A 214 -7.18 -14.95 -5.27
N PHE A 215 -6.81 -13.73 -5.65
CA PHE A 215 -6.53 -13.38 -7.04
C PHE A 215 -5.16 -13.92 -7.49
N PRO A 216 -5.01 -14.22 -8.79
CA PRO A 216 -3.79 -14.77 -9.38
C PRO A 216 -2.74 -13.67 -9.56
N GLN A 217 -1.81 -13.84 -10.49
CA GLN A 217 -0.84 -12.78 -10.81
C GLN A 217 -1.50 -11.59 -11.54
N PHE A 218 -2.48 -11.84 -12.40
CA PHE A 218 -3.15 -10.82 -13.23
C PHE A 218 -4.67 -10.98 -13.22
N THR A 219 -5.39 -9.88 -12.97
CA THR A 219 -6.86 -9.83 -12.99
C THR A 219 -7.35 -8.58 -13.71
N THR A 220 -8.30 -8.75 -14.63
CA THR A 220 -8.93 -7.63 -15.36
C THR A 220 -10.42 -7.58 -15.09
N PHE A 221 -10.93 -6.38 -14.78
CA PHE A 221 -12.34 -6.01 -14.72
C PHE A 221 -12.71 -4.99 -15.81
N ASN A 222 -11.92 -4.93 -16.88
CA ASN A 222 -12.05 -3.88 -17.90
C ASN A 222 -13.45 -3.85 -18.52
N SER A 223 -13.95 -2.66 -18.86
CA SER A 223 -15.26 -2.44 -19.46
C SER A 223 -16.45 -2.98 -18.65
N SER A 224 -16.22 -3.40 -17.40
CA SER A 224 -17.28 -3.95 -16.56
C SER A 224 -18.17 -2.86 -15.98
N THR A 225 -19.41 -3.20 -15.71
CA THR A 225 -20.40 -2.30 -15.13
C THR A 225 -20.90 -2.84 -13.79
N PHE A 226 -20.79 -2.02 -12.75
CA PHE A 226 -21.24 -2.34 -11.40
C PHE A 226 -22.44 -1.46 -11.02
N ALA A 227 -23.59 -2.07 -10.76
CA ALA A 227 -24.75 -1.37 -10.22
C ALA A 227 -24.65 -1.15 -8.69
N ILE A 228 -23.85 -1.98 -8.01
CA ILE A 228 -23.53 -1.87 -6.59
C ILE A 228 -22.03 -2.08 -6.45
N ASN A 229 -21.39 -1.34 -5.55
CA ASN A 229 -19.94 -1.45 -5.36
C ASN A 229 -19.50 -2.87 -4.99
N PRO A 230 -18.47 -3.41 -5.65
CA PRO A 230 -17.91 -4.72 -5.31
C PRO A 230 -17.23 -4.70 -3.94
N VAL A 231 -17.30 -5.83 -3.23
CA VAL A 231 -16.74 -5.99 -1.88
C VAL A 231 -15.48 -6.84 -1.90
N PHE A 232 -14.34 -6.26 -1.49
CA PHE A 232 -13.02 -6.91 -1.50
C PHE A 232 -12.45 -7.22 -0.10
N THR A 233 -13.28 -7.30 0.94
CA THR A 233 -12.81 -7.51 2.32
C THR A 233 -11.98 -8.79 2.44
N ASN A 234 -10.75 -8.69 2.98
CA ASN A 234 -9.76 -9.75 3.08
C ASN A 234 -9.31 -10.39 1.75
N ALA A 235 -9.66 -9.82 0.60
CA ALA A 235 -9.19 -10.32 -0.68
C ALA A 235 -7.66 -10.20 -0.78
N GLN A 236 -7.03 -11.22 -1.34
CA GLN A 236 -5.59 -11.22 -1.63
C GLN A 236 -5.33 -10.59 -2.98
N LEU A 237 -4.59 -9.48 -3.02
CA LEU A 237 -4.36 -8.72 -4.25
C LEU A 237 -3.50 -9.48 -5.28
N PRO A 238 -3.78 -9.30 -6.58
CA PRO A 238 -2.91 -9.77 -7.65
C PRO A 238 -1.67 -8.89 -7.78
N ASN A 239 -0.71 -9.28 -8.62
CA ASN A 239 0.40 -8.39 -8.95
C ASN A 239 -0.10 -7.19 -9.78
N GLU A 240 -1.05 -7.46 -10.67
CA GLU A 240 -1.65 -6.49 -11.58
C GLU A 240 -3.18 -6.60 -11.58
N LEU A 241 -3.85 -5.45 -11.45
CA LEU A 241 -5.29 -5.32 -11.37
C LEU A 241 -5.77 -4.23 -12.33
N SER A 242 -6.63 -4.56 -13.28
CA SER A 242 -7.11 -3.59 -14.26
C SER A 242 -8.59 -3.28 -14.07
N PHE A 243 -8.93 -2.00 -13.94
CA PHE A 243 -10.28 -1.46 -13.89
C PHE A 243 -10.41 -0.35 -14.95
N ASN A 244 -10.04 -0.63 -16.19
CA ASN A 244 -10.16 0.34 -17.29
C ASN A 244 -11.58 0.36 -17.83
N ASP A 245 -12.09 1.54 -18.17
CA ASP A 245 -13.41 1.74 -18.76
C ASP A 245 -14.56 1.19 -17.90
N VAL A 246 -14.38 1.15 -16.58
CA VAL A 246 -15.36 0.61 -15.63
C VAL A 246 -16.41 1.65 -15.32
N GLN A 247 -17.67 1.22 -15.37
CA GLN A 247 -18.83 2.07 -15.14
C GLN A 247 -19.55 1.70 -13.85
N PHE A 248 -20.00 2.72 -13.11
CA PHE A 248 -20.87 2.54 -11.95
C PHE A 248 -22.26 3.04 -12.28
N THR A 249 -23.26 2.15 -12.18
CA THR A 249 -24.68 2.51 -12.36
C THR A 249 -25.32 2.68 -10.99
N TYR A 250 -26.15 3.69 -10.78
CA TYR A 250 -26.75 3.94 -9.47
C TYR A 250 -28.21 3.48 -9.48
N LYS A 251 -28.55 2.55 -8.59
CA LYS A 251 -29.96 2.17 -8.37
C LYS A 251 -30.61 3.04 -7.30
N SER A 252 -29.81 3.59 -6.38
CA SER A 252 -30.26 4.45 -5.29
C SER A 252 -29.39 5.70 -5.13
N PRO A 253 -29.96 6.87 -4.78
CA PRO A 253 -29.17 8.06 -4.42
C PRO A 253 -28.19 7.84 -3.27
N LEU A 254 -28.45 6.87 -2.39
CA LEU A 254 -27.57 6.53 -1.27
C LEU A 254 -26.26 5.87 -1.72
N GLU A 255 -26.25 5.24 -2.90
CA GLU A 255 -25.09 4.58 -3.49
C GLU A 255 -24.17 5.57 -4.22
N ILE A 256 -24.64 6.80 -4.49
CA ILE A 256 -23.88 7.85 -5.19
C ILE A 256 -22.62 8.26 -4.42
N ASN A 257 -22.56 8.05 -3.10
CA ASN A 257 -21.36 8.32 -2.31
C ASN A 257 -20.63 7.06 -1.86
N ALA A 258 -21.15 5.88 -2.19
CA ALA A 258 -20.49 4.64 -1.85
C ALA A 258 -19.18 4.54 -2.64
N LYS A 259 -18.12 4.12 -1.96
CA LYS A 259 -16.80 3.88 -2.55
C LYS A 259 -16.44 2.39 -2.49
N VAL A 260 -15.65 1.93 -3.44
CA VAL A 260 -15.00 0.63 -3.44
C VAL A 260 -13.82 0.71 -2.46
N ASP A 261 -13.92 -0.05 -1.38
CA ASP A 261 -12.98 0.01 -0.27
C ASP A 261 -11.95 -1.12 -0.35
N PHE A 262 -10.68 -0.75 -0.50
CA PHE A 262 -9.55 -1.69 -0.48
C PHE A 262 -8.75 -1.66 0.83
N THR A 263 -9.16 -0.92 1.86
CA THR A 263 -8.43 -0.80 3.13
C THR A 263 -8.28 -2.12 3.88
N HIS A 264 -9.26 -3.01 3.73
CA HIS A 264 -9.28 -4.32 4.36
C HIS A 264 -8.79 -5.45 3.43
N THR A 265 -8.09 -5.14 2.35
CA THR A 265 -7.44 -6.15 1.50
C THR A 265 -6.11 -6.64 2.07
N GLN A 266 -5.61 -7.75 1.52
CA GLN A 266 -4.36 -8.38 1.91
C GLN A 266 -3.38 -8.42 0.74
N ILE A 267 -2.10 -8.19 1.04
CA ILE A 267 -1.01 -8.14 0.05
C ILE A 267 0.08 -9.19 0.31
N ASP A 268 -0.06 -9.97 1.37
CA ASP A 268 0.96 -10.94 1.79
C ASP A 268 1.18 -12.05 0.76
N SER A 269 0.13 -12.47 0.06
CA SER A 269 0.25 -13.43 -1.04
C SER A 269 1.13 -12.87 -2.18
N LEU A 270 0.89 -11.62 -2.59
CA LEU A 270 1.64 -10.91 -3.61
C LEU A 270 3.11 -10.84 -3.25
N ARG A 271 3.42 -10.35 -2.04
CA ARG A 271 4.81 -10.21 -1.56
C ARG A 271 5.52 -11.55 -1.45
N LYS A 272 4.81 -12.62 -1.09
CA LYS A 272 5.36 -13.98 -1.11
C LYS A 272 5.64 -14.47 -2.52
N ARG A 273 4.75 -14.21 -3.48
CA ARG A 273 4.93 -14.59 -4.89
C ARG A 273 6.10 -13.85 -5.54
N THR A 274 6.24 -12.55 -5.29
CA THR A 274 7.31 -11.73 -5.87
C THR A 274 8.64 -11.85 -5.13
N GLY A 275 8.62 -12.29 -3.87
CA GLY A 275 9.80 -12.32 -2.99
C GLY A 275 10.23 -10.93 -2.50
N ASP A 276 9.46 -9.88 -2.79
CA ASP A 276 9.74 -8.50 -2.39
C ASP A 276 8.75 -8.03 -1.31
N PRO A 277 9.22 -7.76 -0.07
CA PRO A 277 8.39 -7.25 1.02
C PRO A 277 7.76 -5.88 0.76
N SER A 278 8.31 -5.11 -0.18
CA SER A 278 7.83 -3.77 -0.55
C SER A 278 6.94 -3.78 -1.78
N ALA A 279 6.67 -4.95 -2.36
CA ALA A 279 5.85 -5.06 -3.55
C ALA A 279 4.43 -4.53 -3.30
N LYS A 280 3.93 -3.83 -4.32
CA LYS A 280 2.61 -3.21 -4.40
C LYS A 280 1.85 -3.81 -5.58
N CYS A 281 0.53 -3.90 -5.45
CA CYS A 281 -0.37 -4.21 -6.56
C CYS A 281 -0.37 -3.05 -7.54
N ILE A 282 -0.07 -3.33 -8.80
CA ILE A 282 -0.15 -2.35 -9.86
C ILE A 282 -1.61 -2.27 -10.31
N ILE A 283 -2.20 -1.08 -10.31
CA ILE A 283 -3.61 -0.87 -10.67
C ILE A 283 -3.76 0.12 -11.83
N SER A 284 -4.56 -0.24 -12.83
CA SER A 284 -4.94 0.64 -13.94
C SER A 284 -6.40 1.07 -13.81
N LEU A 285 -6.68 2.36 -13.98
CA LEU A 285 -7.98 3.00 -13.73
C LEU A 285 -8.39 3.93 -14.88
N ARG A 286 -8.02 3.58 -16.11
CA ARG A 286 -8.21 4.46 -17.26
C ARG A 286 -9.69 4.63 -17.55
N ASN A 287 -10.12 5.86 -17.86
CA ASN A 287 -11.53 6.19 -18.14
C ASN A 287 -12.52 5.72 -17.05
N THR A 288 -12.03 5.49 -15.84
CA THR A 288 -12.83 5.04 -14.69
C THR A 288 -12.89 6.16 -13.67
N ASP A 289 -14.04 6.31 -13.01
CA ASP A 289 -14.23 7.32 -11.96
C ASP A 289 -13.42 6.95 -10.70
N VAL A 290 -12.19 7.47 -10.61
CA VAL A 290 -11.27 7.22 -9.49
C VAL A 290 -11.82 7.74 -8.15
N SER A 291 -12.74 8.70 -8.18
CA SER A 291 -13.40 9.20 -6.96
C SER A 291 -14.20 8.12 -6.23
N ARG A 292 -14.46 6.99 -6.91
CA ARG A 292 -15.11 5.79 -6.37
C ARG A 292 -14.19 4.88 -5.58
N PHE A 293 -12.88 5.08 -5.58
CA PHE A 293 -11.94 4.12 -5.00
C PHE A 293 -11.24 4.67 -3.76
N ILE A 294 -11.14 3.85 -2.71
CA ILE A 294 -10.26 4.09 -1.57
C ILE A 294 -9.08 3.15 -1.69
N LEU A 295 -7.92 3.67 -2.13
CA LEU A 295 -6.71 2.90 -2.38
C LEU A 295 -5.62 3.23 -1.36
N PRO A 296 -5.29 2.30 -0.43
CA PRO A 296 -4.15 2.45 0.45
C PRO A 296 -2.84 2.55 -0.33
N TYR A 297 -2.04 3.59 -0.06
CA TYR A 297 -0.77 3.82 -0.75
C TYR A 297 0.22 2.67 -0.55
N ASP A 298 0.18 2.01 0.60
CA ASP A 298 1.09 0.92 0.94
C ASP A 298 0.82 -0.34 0.11
N TYR A 299 -0.38 -0.45 -0.50
CA TYR A 299 -0.82 -1.62 -1.25
C TYR A 299 -0.81 -1.39 -2.76
N PHE A 300 -0.98 -0.15 -3.22
CA PHE A 300 -1.20 0.13 -4.64
C PHE A 300 -0.13 1.02 -5.27
N LYS A 301 0.12 0.79 -6.56
CA LYS A 301 0.87 1.66 -7.45
C LYS A 301 0.06 1.87 -8.72
N ILE A 302 -0.05 3.11 -9.20
CA ILE A 302 -0.85 3.40 -10.40
C ILE A 302 -0.05 3.08 -11.66
N ALA A 303 -0.68 2.35 -12.59
CA ALA A 303 -0.20 2.17 -13.95
C ALA A 303 -0.85 3.20 -14.87
N PHE A 304 -0.01 4.06 -15.45
CA PHE A 304 -0.39 4.98 -16.52
C PHE A 304 -0.20 4.39 -17.92
N ASP A 305 0.38 3.20 -18.00
CA ASP A 305 0.44 2.42 -19.22
C ASP A 305 -0.52 1.23 -19.11
N GLU A 306 -0.98 0.72 -20.25
CA GLU A 306 -1.82 -0.47 -20.28
C GLU A 306 -1.04 -1.65 -19.68
N LEU A 307 -1.62 -2.28 -18.65
CA LEU A 307 -1.08 -3.48 -18.02
C LEU A 307 -1.22 -4.61 -19.03
N LEU A 308 -0.18 -4.81 -19.83
CA LEU A 308 -0.12 -5.94 -20.75
C LEU A 308 0.12 -7.19 -19.92
N PRO A 309 -0.72 -8.23 -20.04
CA PRO A 309 -0.50 -9.48 -19.33
C PRO A 309 0.92 -9.98 -19.63
N LEU A 310 1.73 -10.11 -18.57
CA LEU A 310 3.07 -10.69 -18.66
C LEU A 310 2.92 -12.12 -19.22
N ASN A 311 3.30 -12.28 -20.49
CA ASN A 311 3.38 -13.48 -21.33
C ASN A 311 2.52 -13.50 -22.61
N ASP A 312 1.82 -12.43 -22.93
CA ASP A 312 1.21 -12.27 -24.26
C ASP A 312 2.00 -11.30 -25.15
N SER A 313 3.27 -11.65 -25.37
CA SER A 313 4.02 -11.19 -26.54
C SER A 313 3.34 -11.60 -27.87
N VAL A 314 2.31 -12.46 -27.83
CA VAL A 314 1.52 -12.89 -28.98
C VAL A 314 0.24 -12.05 -29.18
N LEU A 315 -0.43 -11.59 -28.11
CA LEU A 315 -1.61 -10.71 -28.25
C LEU A 315 -1.22 -9.25 -28.54
N VAL A 316 -0.02 -8.85 -28.11
CA VAL A 316 0.63 -7.58 -28.53
C VAL A 316 1.02 -7.59 -30.02
N ALA A 317 1.20 -8.77 -30.63
CA ALA A 317 1.37 -8.86 -32.08
C ALA A 317 0.05 -8.67 -32.87
N LEU A 318 -1.11 -8.78 -32.19
CA LEU A 318 -2.45 -8.61 -32.77
C LEU A 318 -3.08 -7.24 -32.42
N LEU A 319 -2.58 -6.53 -31.41
CA LEU A 319 -2.84 -5.10 -31.23
C LEU A 319 -2.07 -4.31 -32.28
N ASP A 320 -2.69 -4.20 -33.46
CA ASP A 320 -2.51 -3.18 -34.50
C ASP A 320 -1.33 -2.22 -34.21
N SER A 321 -0.12 -2.61 -34.67
CA SER A 321 1.14 -1.88 -34.46
C SER A 321 1.14 -0.42 -34.97
N ASN A 322 0.02 0.01 -35.57
CA ASN A 322 -0.23 1.33 -36.10
C ASN A 322 -1.12 2.22 -35.22
N LYS A 323 -1.69 1.71 -34.12
CA LYS A 323 -2.41 2.57 -33.16
C LYS A 323 -1.42 3.14 -32.13
N PRO A 324 -1.35 4.47 -31.95
CA PRO A 324 -0.50 5.04 -30.92
C PRO A 324 -0.95 4.47 -29.57
N LYS A 325 0.00 3.95 -28.79
CA LYS A 325 -0.27 3.56 -27.40
C LYS A 325 -0.97 4.73 -26.72
N PRO A 326 -2.14 4.53 -26.12
CA PRO A 326 -2.85 5.61 -25.49
C PRO A 326 -2.04 6.14 -24.31
N VAL A 327 -1.59 7.39 -24.39
CA VAL A 327 -0.78 8.04 -23.37
C VAL A 327 -1.69 8.90 -22.48
N TYR A 328 -1.64 8.70 -21.17
CA TYR A 328 -2.31 9.58 -20.21
C TYR A 328 -1.77 11.01 -20.33
N THR A 329 -2.67 11.98 -20.47
CA THR A 329 -2.35 13.40 -20.40
C THR A 329 -2.02 13.82 -18.97
N TYR A 330 -1.29 14.92 -18.81
CA TYR A 330 -0.96 15.44 -17.47
C TYR A 330 -2.22 15.77 -16.65
N GLU A 331 -3.26 16.30 -17.30
CA GLU A 331 -4.53 16.68 -16.65
C GLU A 331 -5.26 15.46 -16.11
N GLU A 332 -5.34 14.37 -16.88
CA GLU A 332 -5.91 13.10 -16.43
C GLU A 332 -5.15 12.53 -15.23
N LYS A 333 -3.80 12.54 -15.27
CA LYS A 333 -2.99 12.10 -14.13
C LYS A 333 -3.22 12.98 -12.90
N SER A 334 -3.29 14.29 -13.08
CA SER A 334 -3.51 15.23 -11.97
C SER A 334 -4.86 14.99 -11.30
N SER A 335 -5.93 14.89 -12.09
CA SER A 335 -7.27 14.61 -11.61
C SER A 335 -7.33 13.28 -10.85
N LEU A 336 -6.67 12.24 -11.37
CA LEU A 336 -6.55 10.94 -10.71
C LEU A 336 -5.89 11.06 -9.32
N TYR A 337 -4.75 11.73 -9.21
CA TYR A 337 -4.06 11.90 -7.93
C TYR A 337 -4.88 12.74 -6.93
N GLU A 338 -5.49 13.84 -7.40
CA GLU A 338 -6.34 14.69 -6.56
C GLU A 338 -7.53 13.91 -5.98
N ALA A 339 -8.18 13.08 -6.79
CA ALA A 339 -9.26 12.20 -6.35
C ALA A 339 -8.78 11.18 -5.31
N LEU A 340 -7.64 10.52 -5.53
CA LEU A 340 -7.08 9.55 -4.58
C LEU A 340 -6.72 10.19 -3.23
N ILE A 341 -6.06 11.35 -3.26
CA ILE A 341 -5.66 12.09 -2.06
C ILE A 341 -6.90 12.50 -1.27
N LYS A 342 -7.90 13.09 -1.94
CA LYS A 342 -9.17 13.49 -1.32
C LYS A 342 -9.88 12.28 -0.68
N ASN A 343 -9.96 11.17 -1.38
CA ASN A 343 -10.61 9.96 -0.89
C ASN A 343 -9.92 9.37 0.34
N CYS A 344 -8.59 9.31 0.31
CA CYS A 344 -7.81 8.85 1.47
C CYS A 344 -7.94 9.81 2.65
N GLN A 345 -8.05 11.12 2.39
CA GLN A 345 -8.24 12.13 3.43
C GLN A 345 -9.61 11.99 4.11
N GLU A 346 -10.68 11.82 3.32
CA GLU A 346 -12.03 11.56 3.83
C GLU A 346 -12.12 10.24 4.63
N ALA A 347 -11.32 9.24 4.25
CA ALA A 347 -11.18 7.98 4.98
C ALA A 347 -10.26 8.06 6.23
N GLY A 348 -9.66 9.23 6.53
CA GLY A 348 -8.77 9.41 7.68
C GLY A 348 -7.38 8.76 7.53
N MET A 349 -6.97 8.40 6.32
CA MET A 349 -5.74 7.64 6.03
C MET A 349 -4.52 8.54 5.81
N THR A 350 -4.04 9.19 6.88
CA THR A 350 -2.96 10.19 6.81
C THR A 350 -1.67 9.72 6.13
N LYS A 351 -1.22 8.48 6.39
CA LYS A 351 -0.03 7.91 5.75
C LYS A 351 -0.20 7.71 4.24
N SER A 352 -1.38 7.25 3.81
CA SER A 352 -1.66 7.07 2.39
C SER A 352 -1.82 8.40 1.66
N VAL A 353 -2.46 9.40 2.31
CA VAL A 353 -2.49 10.78 1.82
C VAL A 353 -1.09 11.31 1.57
N GLN A 354 -0.18 11.15 2.54
CA GLN A 354 1.21 11.56 2.40
C GLN A 354 1.90 10.87 1.22
N GLY A 355 1.74 9.54 1.10
CA GLY A 355 2.34 8.77 0.01
C GLY A 355 1.87 9.24 -1.38
N TRP A 356 0.56 9.37 -1.56
CA TRP A 356 -0.03 9.85 -2.81
C TRP A 356 0.36 11.30 -3.13
N ASP A 357 0.37 12.21 -2.15
CA ASP A 357 0.78 13.61 -2.35
C ASP A 357 2.25 13.74 -2.72
N ILE A 358 3.14 12.94 -2.13
CA ILE A 358 4.56 12.92 -2.51
C ILE A 358 4.72 12.48 -3.97
N GLU A 359 4.05 11.41 -4.38
CA GLU A 359 4.11 10.92 -5.76
C GLU A 359 3.52 11.93 -6.76
N TYR A 360 2.40 12.55 -6.40
CA TYR A 360 1.79 13.63 -7.18
C TYR A 360 2.74 14.82 -7.36
N ARG A 361 3.39 15.29 -6.29
CA ARG A 361 4.37 16.39 -6.38
C ARG A 361 5.60 16.03 -7.21
N LYS A 362 6.08 14.79 -7.13
CA LYS A 362 7.18 14.30 -7.99
C LYS A 362 6.79 14.43 -9.46
N MET A 363 5.58 13.99 -9.81
CA MET A 363 5.03 14.13 -11.17
C MET A 363 4.85 15.61 -11.58
N GLN A 364 4.31 16.47 -10.70
CA GLN A 364 4.19 17.90 -10.99
C GLN A 364 5.54 18.56 -11.28
N ASN A 365 6.58 18.19 -10.53
CA ASN A 365 7.93 18.70 -10.74
C ASN A 365 8.53 18.20 -12.05
N GLU A 366 8.32 16.93 -12.38
CA GLU A 366 8.74 16.34 -13.68
C GLU A 366 8.13 17.11 -14.86
N TYR A 367 6.85 17.44 -14.77
CA TYR A 367 6.17 18.24 -15.78
C TYR A 367 6.70 19.69 -15.83
N LYS A 368 6.84 20.37 -14.69
CA LYS A 368 7.23 21.79 -14.63
C LYS A 368 8.70 22.05 -14.97
N PHE A 369 9.60 21.17 -14.55
CA PHE A 369 11.05 21.43 -14.55
C PHE A 369 11.85 20.44 -15.40
N GLY A 370 11.19 19.45 -16.02
CA GLY A 370 11.85 18.48 -16.91
C GLY A 370 13.01 17.77 -16.21
N TRP A 371 14.23 17.86 -16.77
CA TRP A 371 15.41 17.21 -16.19
C TRP A 371 15.79 17.72 -14.79
N LEU A 372 15.49 18.99 -14.47
CA LEU A 372 15.80 19.59 -13.17
C LEU A 372 14.91 19.02 -12.06
N SER A 373 13.78 18.39 -12.42
CA SER A 373 12.89 17.72 -11.49
C SER A 373 13.59 16.64 -10.67
N LEU A 374 14.55 15.90 -11.25
CA LEU A 374 15.29 14.87 -10.53
C LEU A 374 16.06 15.47 -9.35
N PHE A 375 16.74 16.60 -9.59
CA PHE A 375 17.44 17.32 -8.54
C PHE A 375 16.46 17.92 -7.52
N ILE A 376 15.38 18.54 -7.98
CA ILE A 376 14.36 19.15 -7.10
C ILE A 376 13.68 18.09 -6.23
N ASN A 377 13.36 16.94 -6.79
CA ASN A 377 12.73 15.82 -6.08
C ASN A 377 13.70 15.22 -5.07
N TYR A 378 14.95 14.97 -5.46
CA TYR A 378 16.00 14.51 -4.54
C TYR A 378 16.22 15.51 -3.39
N PHE A 379 16.35 16.79 -3.71
CA PHE A 379 16.53 17.84 -2.72
C PHE A 379 15.33 17.93 -1.77
N ASN A 380 14.09 17.92 -2.28
CA ASN A 380 12.90 17.96 -1.44
C ASN A 380 12.75 16.72 -0.56
N GLU A 381 13.09 15.53 -1.05
CA GLU A 381 13.06 14.31 -0.26
C GLU A 381 14.08 14.36 0.89
N TRP A 382 15.29 14.79 0.57
CA TRP A 382 16.41 14.89 1.50
C TRP A 382 16.28 16.02 2.52
N TRP A 383 15.82 17.20 2.08
CA TRP A 383 15.73 18.41 2.89
C TRP A 383 14.65 18.30 3.98
N TRP A 384 13.45 17.87 3.60
CA TRP A 384 12.26 17.92 4.46
C TRP A 384 11.13 16.97 4.06
N ASN A 385 11.43 15.95 3.25
CA ASN A 385 10.46 14.97 2.75
C ASN A 385 9.19 15.62 2.16
N PHE A 386 9.37 16.54 1.20
CA PHE A 386 8.28 17.33 0.59
C PHE A 386 7.42 18.14 1.59
N GLY A 387 7.98 18.50 2.75
CA GLY A 387 7.32 19.32 3.77
C GLY A 387 6.60 18.52 4.86
N TYR A 388 6.63 17.19 4.80
CA TYR A 388 6.11 16.31 5.84
C TYR A 388 7.07 16.17 7.03
N ASP A 389 8.38 16.23 6.79
CA ASP A 389 9.40 16.09 7.83
C ASP A 389 10.08 17.44 8.13
N ARG A 390 9.29 18.44 8.51
CA ARG A 390 9.80 19.80 8.81
C ARG A 390 10.86 19.82 9.92
N TRP A 391 10.79 18.87 10.86
CA TRP A 391 11.75 18.75 11.96
C TRP A 391 13.19 18.53 11.47
N ARG A 392 13.39 17.88 10.31
CA ARG A 392 14.73 17.64 9.74
C ARG A 392 15.48 18.95 9.50
N ILE A 393 14.78 20.01 9.10
CA ILE A 393 15.38 21.33 8.88
C ILE A 393 16.01 21.86 10.17
N LEU A 394 15.30 21.75 11.29
CA LEU A 394 15.75 22.32 12.56
C LEU A 394 16.77 21.45 13.29
N VAL A 395 16.59 20.13 13.24
CA VAL A 395 17.40 19.19 14.03
C VAL A 395 18.63 18.71 13.27
N ILE A 396 18.57 18.64 11.94
CA ILE A 396 19.67 18.13 11.11
C ILE A 396 20.33 19.26 10.33
N TRP A 397 19.58 19.99 9.50
CA TRP A 397 20.19 20.92 8.54
C TRP A 397 20.70 22.21 9.19
N LEU A 398 19.92 22.82 10.08
CA LEU A 398 20.32 24.02 10.81
C LEU A 398 21.66 23.82 11.54
N PRO A 399 21.84 22.81 12.42
CA PRO A 399 23.13 22.61 13.08
C PRO A 399 24.23 22.22 12.08
N PHE A 400 23.93 21.42 11.06
CA PHE A 400 24.92 21.06 10.03
C PHE A 400 25.50 22.29 9.32
N PHE A 401 24.65 23.18 8.79
CA PHE A 401 25.09 24.40 8.12
C PHE A 401 25.77 25.36 9.09
N PHE A 402 25.18 25.56 10.28
CA PHE A 402 25.75 26.44 11.28
C PHE A 402 27.16 25.99 11.71
N LEU A 403 27.35 24.70 11.98
CA LEU A 403 28.65 24.13 12.34
C LEU A 403 29.66 24.19 11.18
N SER A 404 29.19 24.01 9.95
CA SER A 404 30.05 24.14 8.75
C SER A 404 30.58 25.56 8.60
N PHE A 405 29.71 26.56 8.71
CA PHE A 405 30.10 27.97 8.69
C PHE A 405 30.96 28.35 9.90
N LEU A 406 30.63 27.84 11.08
CA LEU A 406 31.41 28.04 12.30
C LEU A 406 32.84 27.53 12.13
N THR A 407 33.00 26.34 11.53
CA THR A 407 34.29 25.72 11.27
C THR A 407 35.09 26.53 10.25
N TYR A 408 34.47 26.92 9.13
CA TYR A 408 35.12 27.76 8.13
C TYR A 408 35.55 29.12 8.73
N ASN A 409 34.66 29.77 9.47
CA ASN A 409 34.94 31.03 10.15
C ASN A 409 36.07 30.87 11.17
N TYR A 410 36.13 29.77 11.91
CA TYR A 410 37.20 29.53 12.90
C TYR A 410 38.60 29.55 12.28
N TRP A 411 38.73 28.98 11.07
CA TRP A 411 40.00 28.92 10.34
C TRP A 411 40.34 30.25 9.64
N HIS A 412 39.33 31.00 9.18
CA HIS A 412 39.52 32.19 8.35
C HIS A 412 39.21 33.54 9.03
N ILE A 413 38.90 33.56 10.33
CA ILE A 413 38.39 34.74 11.04
C ILE A 413 39.23 36.02 10.87
N GLU A 414 40.57 35.90 10.85
CA GLU A 414 41.47 37.05 10.72
C GLU A 414 41.32 37.74 9.36
N ARG A 415 41.11 36.97 8.29
CA ARG A 415 40.86 37.50 6.94
C ARG A 415 39.43 38.01 6.81
N LEU A 416 38.45 37.29 7.34
CA LEU A 416 37.04 37.64 7.22
C LEU A 416 36.73 38.96 7.97
N ARG A 417 37.20 39.10 9.21
CA ARG A 417 37.01 40.34 9.98
C ARG A 417 37.71 41.54 9.34
N SER A 418 38.93 41.36 8.83
CA SER A 418 39.71 42.48 8.29
C SER A 418 39.29 42.88 6.87
N LYS A 419 38.76 41.96 6.06
CA LYS A 419 38.48 42.22 4.64
C LYS A 419 37.01 42.19 4.24
N MET A 420 36.14 41.57 5.02
CA MET A 420 34.76 41.29 4.61
C MET A 420 33.72 42.04 5.45
N TYR A 421 33.70 41.84 6.76
CA TYR A 421 32.69 42.43 7.65
C TYR A 421 33.36 43.06 8.88
N GLN A 422 33.42 44.39 8.85
CA GLN A 422 34.06 45.23 9.86
C GLN A 422 32.98 45.96 10.66
N ASP A 423 32.30 45.25 11.54
CA ASP A 423 31.41 45.90 12.50
C ASP A 423 32.20 46.26 13.76
N SER A 424 32.20 47.56 14.10
CA SER A 424 32.89 48.12 15.26
C SER A 424 32.38 47.57 16.59
N GLU A 425 31.14 47.06 16.63
CA GLU A 425 30.52 46.43 17.80
C GLU A 425 30.86 44.93 17.92
N LEU A 426 31.07 44.23 16.79
CA LEU A 426 31.52 42.82 16.76
C LEU A 426 33.00 42.70 17.13
N GLY A 427 33.30 42.83 18.42
CA GLY A 427 34.64 42.60 18.96
C GLY A 427 35.14 43.61 19.97
N ILE A 428 34.30 44.54 20.46
CA ILE A 428 34.70 45.48 21.53
C ILE A 428 35.22 44.70 22.75
N HIS A 429 34.57 43.58 23.11
CA HIS A 429 35.01 42.69 24.19
C HIS A 429 36.23 41.79 23.86
N PHE A 430 36.71 41.80 22.62
CA PHE A 430 37.85 40.99 22.16
C PHE A 430 38.99 41.85 21.60
N LYS A 431 38.90 43.18 21.76
CA LYS A 431 39.85 44.18 21.23
C LYS A 431 41.16 44.24 22.03
N ASP A 432 41.19 43.63 23.22
CA ASP A 432 42.38 43.56 24.05
C ASP A 432 43.40 42.59 23.44
N GLN A 433 44.48 43.18 22.91
CA GLN A 433 45.72 42.55 22.44
C GLN A 433 45.82 42.21 20.94
N ALA A 434 45.55 43.20 20.07
CA ALA A 434 46.28 43.32 18.80
C ALA A 434 47.73 43.79 19.03
N GLY A 435 48.46 43.11 19.92
CA GLY A 435 49.88 43.34 20.20
C GLY A 435 50.72 42.23 19.61
N ASN A 436 51.51 42.57 18.59
CA ASN A 436 52.53 41.78 17.88
C ASN A 436 53.05 40.55 18.64
N SER A 437 52.61 39.34 18.27
CA SER A 437 53.34 38.05 18.40
C SER A 437 52.49 36.90 17.85
N PRO A 438 53.03 35.97 17.04
CA PRO A 438 52.33 34.74 16.66
C PRO A 438 52.31 33.80 17.87
N ARG A 439 51.24 33.86 18.68
CA ARG A 439 51.09 33.01 19.87
C ARG A 439 50.39 31.68 19.52
N PRO A 440 50.76 30.56 20.18
CA PRO A 440 50.27 29.24 19.83
C PRO A 440 48.74 29.15 19.96
N VAL A 441 48.13 28.59 18.92
CA VAL A 441 46.68 28.45 18.66
C VAL A 441 45.90 27.93 19.89
N PHE A 442 46.54 27.14 20.75
CA PHE A 442 45.90 26.46 21.88
C PHE A 442 45.69 27.30 23.15
N LYS A 443 46.45 28.37 23.42
CA LYS A 443 46.36 29.06 24.73
C LYS A 443 45.13 29.98 24.85
N ASN A 444 44.57 30.44 23.73
CA ASN A 444 43.40 31.32 23.66
C ASN A 444 42.21 30.71 22.90
N TRP A 445 42.20 29.39 22.70
CA TRP A 445 41.23 28.72 21.84
C TRP A 445 39.77 28.97 22.26
N ARG A 446 39.48 29.01 23.57
CA ARG A 446 38.14 29.32 24.09
C ARG A 446 37.66 30.73 23.71
N LYS A 447 38.53 31.74 23.84
CA LYS A 447 38.19 33.12 23.46
C LYS A 447 38.00 33.26 21.96
N ARG A 448 38.88 32.62 21.16
CA ARG A 448 38.74 32.56 19.70
C ARG A 448 37.43 31.89 19.29
N PHE A 449 37.12 30.74 19.88
CA PHE A 449 35.87 30.01 19.63
C PHE A 449 34.65 30.87 19.98
N SER A 450 34.59 31.47 21.18
CA SER A 450 33.48 32.33 21.58
C SER A 450 33.28 33.52 20.64
N PHE A 451 34.36 34.16 20.19
CA PHE A 451 34.28 35.24 19.20
C PHE A 451 33.75 34.75 17.86
N VAL A 452 34.32 33.67 17.33
CA VAL A 452 33.91 33.08 16.05
C VAL A 452 32.45 32.61 16.10
N PHE A 453 32.03 32.01 17.22
CA PHE A 453 30.66 31.59 17.45
C PHE A 453 29.71 32.79 17.41
N PHE A 454 30.00 33.85 18.16
CA PHE A 454 29.17 35.05 18.16
C PHE A 454 29.14 35.72 16.77
N TYR A 455 30.30 35.83 16.11
CA TYR A 455 30.42 36.35 14.75
C TYR A 455 29.57 35.57 13.76
N THR A 456 29.61 34.24 13.83
CA THR A 456 28.83 33.35 12.96
C THR A 456 27.34 33.45 13.29
N ALA A 457 26.98 33.45 14.57
CA ALA A 457 25.60 33.57 15.04
C ALA A 457 24.95 34.90 14.63
N VAL A 458 25.67 36.01 14.74
CA VAL A 458 25.14 37.32 14.35
C VAL A 458 24.88 37.40 12.85
N ILE A 459 25.72 36.82 12.00
CA ILE A 459 25.48 36.88 10.56
C ILE A 459 24.46 35.81 10.13
N TYR A 460 24.51 34.62 10.72
CA TYR A 460 23.63 33.51 10.35
C TYR A 460 22.19 33.71 10.88
N PHE A 461 22.02 34.16 12.12
CA PHE A 461 20.69 34.40 12.72
C PHE A 461 20.29 35.88 12.72
N GLY A 462 21.17 36.79 12.31
CA GLY A 462 20.89 38.21 12.35
C GLY A 462 19.75 38.59 11.43
N PHE A 463 18.80 39.37 11.96
CA PHE A 463 17.65 39.85 11.18
C PHE A 463 18.01 40.98 10.19
N LYS A 464 19.21 41.57 10.30
CA LYS A 464 19.66 42.65 9.41
C LYS A 464 21.19 42.75 9.39
N ILE A 465 21.79 42.62 8.21
CA ILE A 465 23.20 42.97 8.00
C ILE A 465 23.33 44.49 7.97
N ARG A 466 24.26 45.05 8.75
CA ARG A 466 24.65 46.46 8.61
C ARG A 466 25.47 46.63 7.34
N HIS A 467 24.86 47.15 6.28
CA HIS A 467 25.50 47.35 4.97
C HIS A 467 26.73 48.27 5.01
N GLU A 468 26.77 49.20 5.97
CA GLU A 468 27.89 50.12 6.22
C GLU A 468 29.16 49.39 6.68
N SER A 469 29.01 48.21 7.28
CA SER A 469 30.11 47.39 7.80
C SER A 469 30.64 46.38 6.77
N VAL A 470 30.06 46.34 5.56
CA VAL A 470 30.41 45.40 4.50
C VAL A 470 31.41 46.03 3.54
N ASN A 471 32.53 45.35 3.30
CA ASN A 471 33.48 45.77 2.27
C ASN A 471 33.10 45.18 0.89
N TYR A 472 32.53 46.01 0.03
CA TYR A 472 32.06 45.60 -1.31
C TYR A 472 33.18 45.26 -2.29
N ASN A 473 34.43 45.67 -2.02
CA ASN A 473 35.56 45.38 -2.90
C ASN A 473 36.03 43.92 -2.82
N TYR A 474 35.60 43.17 -1.79
CA TYR A 474 35.99 41.78 -1.58
C TYR A 474 34.91 40.80 -2.06
N THR A 475 34.79 40.64 -3.37
CA THR A 475 33.72 39.87 -4.05
C THR A 475 33.50 38.46 -3.51
N ARG A 476 34.57 37.68 -3.26
CA ARG A 476 34.46 36.31 -2.72
C ARG A 476 33.92 36.29 -1.29
N GLY A 477 34.34 37.23 -0.44
CA GLY A 477 33.80 37.32 0.91
C GLY A 477 32.38 37.84 0.93
N LEU A 478 32.04 38.75 0.04
CA LEU A 478 30.67 39.23 -0.12
C LEU A 478 29.70 38.09 -0.49
N LEU A 479 30.07 37.25 -1.47
CA LEU A 479 29.29 36.08 -1.84
C LEU A 479 29.12 35.12 -0.65
N TYR A 480 30.19 34.85 0.09
CA TYR A 480 30.15 34.01 1.30
C TYR A 480 29.25 34.59 2.39
N LEU A 481 29.35 35.91 2.65
CA LEU A 481 28.53 36.63 3.62
C LEU A 481 27.04 36.48 3.30
N TYR A 482 26.66 36.79 2.06
CA TYR A 482 25.26 36.70 1.62
C TYR A 482 24.76 35.26 1.56
N LEU A 483 25.61 34.29 1.20
CA LEU A 483 25.25 32.87 1.25
C LEU A 483 24.94 32.42 2.69
N MET A 484 25.81 32.75 3.64
CA MET A 484 25.61 32.40 5.05
C MET A 484 24.34 33.05 5.62
N TYR A 485 24.12 34.33 5.28
CA TYR A 485 22.93 35.07 5.67
C TYR A 485 21.64 34.53 5.05
N ALA A 486 21.65 34.23 3.74
CA ALA A 486 20.48 33.69 3.04
C ALA A 486 20.07 32.34 3.60
N ILE A 487 21.04 31.43 3.79
CA ILE A 487 20.79 30.11 4.40
C ILE A 487 20.25 30.27 5.81
N GLY A 488 20.86 31.14 6.62
CA GLY A 488 20.40 31.38 7.99
C GLY A 488 19.00 31.99 8.07
N THR A 489 18.67 32.92 7.19
CA THR A 489 17.32 33.51 7.06
C THR A 489 16.27 32.45 6.70
N ILE A 490 16.60 31.56 5.75
CA ILE A 490 15.72 30.43 5.39
C ILE A 490 15.47 29.52 6.60
N HIS A 491 16.51 29.16 7.35
CA HIS A 491 16.35 28.33 8.55
C HIS A 491 15.51 29.03 9.63
N MET A 492 15.68 30.34 9.83
CA MET A 492 14.86 31.10 10.78
C MET A 492 13.39 31.16 10.35
N ALA A 493 13.10 31.39 9.07
CA ALA A 493 11.73 31.35 8.56
C ALA A 493 11.07 30.00 8.82
N PHE A 494 11.79 28.89 8.60
CA PHE A 494 11.29 27.55 8.92
C PHE A 494 11.13 27.30 10.41
N ALA A 495 12.05 27.80 11.25
CA ALA A 495 11.94 27.71 12.70
C ALA A 495 10.69 28.42 13.22
N PHE A 496 10.42 29.63 12.74
CA PHE A 496 9.22 30.37 13.08
C PHE A 496 7.96 29.66 12.61
N SER A 497 7.93 29.19 11.36
CA SER A 497 6.78 28.44 10.83
C SER A 497 6.51 27.16 11.63
N TYR A 498 7.56 26.44 12.03
CA TYR A 498 7.44 25.22 12.83
C TYR A 498 6.88 25.50 14.23
N ILE A 499 7.38 26.54 14.90
CA ILE A 499 6.88 26.97 16.21
C ILE A 499 5.41 27.39 16.11
N LEU A 500 5.06 28.22 15.12
CA LEU A 500 3.68 28.67 14.91
C LEU A 500 2.71 27.54 14.57
N SER A 501 3.18 26.45 13.96
CA SER A 501 2.33 25.27 13.71
C SER A 501 2.16 24.35 14.92
N ALA A 502 2.96 24.54 15.97
CA ALA A 502 2.91 23.74 17.20
C ALA A 502 2.06 24.39 18.31
N TYR A 503 1.73 25.67 18.17
CA TYR A 503 0.76 26.41 18.97
C TYR A 503 -0.56 26.50 18.20
#